data_AF-A0A970FLY3-F1
#
_entry.id   AF-A0A970FLY3-F1
#
_cell.length_a   1.000
_cell.length_b   1.000
_cell.length_c   1.000
_cell.angle_alpha   90.00
_cell.angle_beta   90.00
_cell.angle_gamma   90.00
#
_symmetry.space_group_name_H-M   'P 1'
#
loop_
_entity.id
_entity.type
_entity.pdbx_description
1 polymer ?
#
loop_
_entity_poly.entity_id
_entity_poly.type
_entity_poly.pdbx_seq_one_letter_code
_entity_poly.pdbx_strand_id
1 'polypeptide(L)'
;ITLLGQNVNSYGNDLGEKDLFARLLYDIEEIDGIERVRFMTSHPKDLSDKLIEAMKNCSKVCNHLHLPFQAGSNRILKLMNRRYTKEHYLDLVDRIRAAVPDIALSTDIIVGFPGETEEDFEETLDVVRKVQFDSAFMFIYSPRKGTPAAKLEQTTPSDVISRRFKRLADLQTEIATSLAKKFEGKTVEVLVDGPSKQNPEMLSGRTRDNRLVNFKAEGINKGDIADVEIVRAGAFWLEGRGGKKRG
;
A
#
# COMPACT_ATOMS: atom_id res chain seq x y z
N ILE A 1 14.90 -6.94 3.13
CA ILE A 1 14.99 -5.89 4.19
C ILE A 1 13.74 -5.01 4.13
N THR A 2 13.24 -4.55 5.28
CA THR A 2 12.16 -3.56 5.36
C THR A 2 12.59 -2.37 6.20
N LEU A 3 12.60 -1.17 5.61
CA LEU A 3 12.91 0.09 6.29
C LEU A 3 11.64 0.67 6.90
N LEU A 4 11.68 1.01 8.19
CA LEU A 4 10.52 1.49 8.94
C LEU A 4 10.86 2.79 9.68
N GLY A 5 9.88 3.68 9.76
CA GLY A 5 9.95 4.94 10.52
C GLY A 5 8.55 5.47 10.78
N GLN A 6 8.42 6.60 11.48
CA GLN A 6 7.11 7.28 11.59
C GLN A 6 6.70 7.92 10.26
N ASN A 7 7.65 8.57 9.59
CA ASN A 7 7.58 9.00 8.20
C ASN A 7 8.97 8.78 7.61
N VAL A 8 9.11 7.75 6.77
CA VAL A 8 10.42 7.43 6.17
C VAL A 8 10.90 8.52 5.21
N ASN A 9 9.98 9.28 4.60
CA ASN A 9 10.34 10.36 3.69
C ASN A 9 11.04 11.53 4.40
N SER A 10 10.90 11.64 5.72
CA SER A 10 11.55 12.67 6.53
C SER A 10 12.96 12.29 7.02
N TYR A 11 13.45 11.08 6.71
CA TYR A 11 14.78 10.65 7.11
C TYR A 11 15.86 11.59 6.55
N GLY A 12 16.72 12.09 7.42
CA GLY A 12 17.76 13.09 7.13
C GLY A 12 17.39 14.53 7.48
N ASN A 13 16.11 14.86 7.73
CA ASN A 13 15.70 16.23 8.04
C ASN A 13 16.31 16.74 9.35
N ASP A 14 16.45 15.89 10.36
CA ASP A 14 17.12 16.17 11.63
C ASP A 14 18.63 16.34 11.50
N LEU A 15 19.20 15.82 10.39
CA LEU A 15 20.60 16.00 10.00
C LEU A 15 20.80 17.18 9.04
N GLY A 16 19.73 17.88 8.65
CA GLY A 16 19.76 18.95 7.64
C GLY A 16 19.96 18.44 6.21
N GLU A 17 19.81 17.14 5.97
CA GLU A 17 20.00 16.49 4.67
C GLU A 17 18.68 16.17 4.00
N LYS A 18 18.31 16.99 3.02
CA LYS A 18 17.11 16.76 2.21
C LYS A 18 17.27 15.53 1.31
N ASP A 19 16.19 14.76 1.18
CA ASP A 19 16.08 13.57 0.33
C ASP A 19 17.08 12.44 0.67
N LEU A 20 17.62 12.43 1.89
CA LEU A 20 18.60 11.41 2.30
C LEU A 20 18.03 10.00 2.20
N PHE A 21 16.71 9.83 2.39
CA PHE A 21 16.05 8.54 2.20
C PHE A 21 16.18 7.99 0.77
N ALA A 22 16.09 8.85 -0.24
CA ALA A 22 16.27 8.41 -1.64
C ALA A 22 17.72 7.97 -1.88
N ARG A 23 18.70 8.68 -1.31
CA ARG A 23 20.12 8.28 -1.39
C ARG A 23 20.37 6.95 -0.68
N LEU A 24 19.77 6.74 0.48
CA LEU A 24 19.85 5.46 1.20
C LEU A 24 19.38 4.28 0.33
N LEU A 25 18.35 4.47 -0.51
CA LEU A 25 17.92 3.40 -1.42
C LEU A 25 18.98 3.08 -2.48
N TYR A 26 19.66 4.09 -3.02
CA TYR A 26 20.81 3.88 -3.91
C TYR A 26 22.00 3.25 -3.18
N ASP A 27 22.29 3.65 -1.95
CA ASP A 27 23.37 3.04 -1.16
C ASP A 27 23.09 1.56 -0.88
N ILE A 28 21.83 1.20 -0.63
CA ILE A 28 21.41 -0.20 -0.48
C ILE A 28 21.46 -0.96 -1.82
N GLU A 29 21.22 -0.28 -2.94
CA GLU A 29 21.33 -0.86 -4.28
C GLU A 29 22.73 -1.47 -4.52
N GLU A 30 23.77 -0.88 -3.95
CA GLU A 30 25.16 -1.34 -4.10
C GLU A 30 25.56 -2.49 -3.16
N ILE A 31 24.71 -2.89 -2.20
CA ILE A 31 25.06 -3.92 -1.21
C ILE A 31 24.71 -5.32 -1.74
N ASP A 32 25.72 -6.14 -1.99
CA ASP A 32 25.57 -7.55 -2.38
C ASP A 32 24.78 -8.38 -1.35
N GLY A 33 23.98 -9.33 -1.85
CA GLY A 33 23.18 -10.25 -1.02
C GLY A 33 21.85 -9.68 -0.51
N ILE A 34 21.53 -8.41 -0.81
CA ILE A 34 20.19 -7.87 -0.62
C ILE A 34 19.39 -8.01 -1.91
N GLU A 35 18.37 -8.85 -1.90
CA GLU A 35 17.52 -9.05 -3.09
C GLU A 35 16.30 -8.12 -3.13
N ARG A 36 15.77 -7.75 -1.96
CA ARG A 36 14.52 -6.99 -1.84
C ARG A 36 14.57 -5.99 -0.70
N VAL A 37 14.21 -4.75 -1.03
CA VAL A 37 14.03 -3.63 -0.12
C VAL A 37 12.58 -3.18 -0.19
N ARG A 38 11.95 -3.08 0.97
CA ARG A 38 10.66 -2.42 1.15
C ARG A 38 10.81 -1.27 2.12
N PHE A 39 9.86 -0.36 2.05
CA PHE A 39 9.65 0.61 3.11
C PHE A 39 8.15 0.83 3.29
N MET A 40 7.78 1.31 4.46
CA MET A 40 6.40 1.67 4.78
C MET A 40 6.38 3.09 5.34
N THR A 41 5.20 3.64 5.64
CA THR A 41 5.00 4.97 6.23
C THR A 41 5.52 6.14 5.37
N SER A 42 5.11 6.18 4.09
CA SER A 42 5.24 7.40 3.29
C SER A 42 4.09 8.36 3.58
N HIS A 43 4.35 9.65 3.41
CA HIS A 43 3.35 10.70 3.57
C HIS A 43 3.23 11.50 2.27
N PRO A 44 2.02 11.70 1.70
CA PRO A 44 1.87 12.31 0.37
C PRO A 44 2.55 13.67 0.21
N LYS A 45 2.57 14.47 1.27
CA LYS A 45 3.21 15.80 1.27
C LYS A 45 4.74 15.74 1.12
N ASP A 46 5.36 14.68 1.61
CA ASP A 46 6.82 14.59 1.79
C ASP A 46 7.46 13.64 0.77
N LEU A 47 6.66 13.04 -0.12
CA LEU A 47 7.16 12.16 -1.18
C LEU A 47 7.77 13.00 -2.31
N SER A 48 9.10 12.97 -2.42
CA SER A 48 9.85 13.77 -3.39
C SER A 48 10.07 13.04 -4.72
N ASP A 49 10.30 13.81 -5.80
CA ASP A 49 10.62 13.26 -7.12
C ASP A 49 11.86 12.36 -7.09
N LYS A 50 12.86 12.69 -6.27
CA LYS A 50 14.06 11.84 -6.10
C LYS A 50 13.74 10.48 -5.52
N LEU A 51 12.73 10.38 -4.64
CA LEU A 51 12.30 9.08 -4.14
C LEU A 51 11.61 8.28 -5.24
N ILE A 52 10.77 8.93 -6.07
CA ILE A 52 10.14 8.29 -7.24
C ILE A 52 11.23 7.79 -8.21
N GLU A 53 12.26 8.59 -8.47
CA GLU A 53 13.41 8.20 -9.29
C GLU A 53 14.18 7.01 -8.69
N ALA A 54 14.44 7.02 -7.37
CA ALA A 54 15.08 5.90 -6.70
C ALA A 54 14.26 4.62 -6.82
N MET A 55 12.94 4.68 -6.65
CA MET A 55 12.05 3.53 -6.85
C MET A 55 12.03 3.01 -8.28
N LYS A 56 12.21 3.88 -9.27
CA LYS A 56 12.32 3.51 -10.69
C LYS A 56 13.66 2.84 -11.00
N ASN A 57 14.75 3.37 -10.45
CA ASN A 57 16.11 3.01 -10.86
C ASN A 57 16.73 1.89 -10.01
N CYS A 58 16.33 1.74 -8.74
CA CYS A 58 16.91 0.72 -7.84
C CYS A 58 16.18 -0.61 -8.01
N SER A 59 16.86 -1.62 -8.55
CA SER A 59 16.27 -2.92 -8.85
C SER A 59 15.88 -3.71 -7.60
N LYS A 60 16.56 -3.47 -6.47
CA LYS A 60 16.24 -4.11 -5.18
C LYS A 60 15.00 -3.51 -4.54
N VAL A 61 14.59 -2.29 -4.90
CA VAL A 61 13.39 -1.65 -4.36
C VAL A 61 12.14 -2.32 -4.96
N CYS A 62 11.27 -2.81 -4.09
CA CYS A 62 10.05 -3.50 -4.49
C CYS A 62 8.99 -2.52 -5.02
N ASN A 63 8.22 -2.95 -6.03
CA ASN A 63 7.15 -2.19 -6.69
C ASN A 63 5.88 -2.09 -5.82
N HIS A 64 6.02 -1.68 -4.57
CA HIS A 64 4.93 -1.51 -3.62
C HIS A 64 5.14 -0.21 -2.84
N LEU A 65 4.11 0.62 -2.76
CA LEU A 65 4.13 1.85 -1.99
C LEU A 65 2.86 1.97 -1.15
N HIS A 66 3.06 2.19 0.14
CA HIS A 66 1.99 2.57 1.05
C HIS A 66 1.92 4.10 1.14
N LEU A 67 0.85 4.68 0.58
CA LEU A 67 0.65 6.12 0.44
C LEU A 67 -0.74 6.50 0.99
N PRO A 68 -0.86 6.81 2.29
CA PRO A 68 -2.15 7.11 2.90
C PRO A 68 -2.73 8.45 2.47
N PHE A 69 -3.89 8.45 1.79
CA PHE A 69 -4.63 9.68 1.49
C PHE A 69 -5.64 10.06 2.58
N GLN A 70 -6.14 9.07 3.34
CA GLN A 70 -7.04 9.20 4.49
C GLN A 70 -8.50 9.53 4.13
N ALA A 71 -8.75 10.58 3.35
CA ALA A 71 -10.09 10.99 2.90
C ALA A 71 -10.00 11.72 1.55
N GLY A 72 -11.05 11.65 0.73
CA GLY A 72 -11.04 12.26 -0.61
C GLY A 72 -11.43 13.73 -0.64
N SER A 73 -12.21 14.21 0.35
CA SER A 73 -12.62 15.61 0.39
C SER A 73 -11.51 16.53 0.92
N ASN A 74 -11.21 17.60 0.18
CA ASN A 74 -10.32 18.66 0.61
C ASN A 74 -10.75 19.32 1.93
N ARG A 75 -12.06 19.40 2.19
CA ARG A 75 -12.60 19.93 3.44
C ARG A 75 -12.28 19.01 4.62
N ILE A 76 -12.50 17.71 4.45
CA ILE A 76 -12.19 16.71 5.49
C ILE A 76 -10.69 16.59 5.71
N LEU A 77 -9.89 16.56 4.64
CA LEU A 77 -8.42 16.58 4.70
C LEU A 77 -7.91 17.77 5.53
N LYS A 78 -8.47 18.97 5.33
CA LYS A 78 -8.14 20.16 6.13
C LYS A 78 -8.50 19.99 7.60
N LEU A 79 -9.67 19.44 7.92
CA LEU A 79 -10.08 19.15 9.30
C LEU A 79 -9.19 18.08 9.96
N MET A 80 -8.66 17.14 9.17
CA MET A 80 -7.65 16.17 9.60
C MET A 80 -6.23 16.76 9.70
N ASN A 81 -6.07 18.08 9.50
CA ASN A 81 -4.79 18.78 9.47
C ASN A 81 -3.81 18.24 8.39
N ARG A 82 -4.34 17.73 7.27
CA ARG A 82 -3.54 17.36 6.10
C ARG A 82 -3.15 18.62 5.31
N ARG A 83 -1.92 18.61 4.80
CA ARG A 83 -1.30 19.74 4.09
C ARG A 83 -1.17 19.45 2.59
N TYR A 84 -2.12 18.70 2.05
CA TYR A 84 -2.25 18.33 0.64
C TYR A 84 -3.73 18.30 0.27
N THR A 85 -4.01 18.36 -1.03
CA THR A 85 -5.37 18.25 -1.60
C THR A 85 -5.55 16.94 -2.35
N LYS A 86 -6.79 16.62 -2.71
CA LYS A 86 -7.16 15.52 -3.60
C LYS A 86 -6.42 15.61 -4.93
N GLU A 87 -6.38 16.79 -5.54
CA GLU A 87 -5.76 17.02 -6.84
C GLU A 87 -4.25 16.77 -6.77
N HIS A 88 -3.60 17.30 -5.73
CA HIS A 88 -2.18 17.04 -5.48
C HIS A 88 -1.89 15.55 -5.28
N TYR A 89 -2.76 14.86 -4.55
CA TYR A 89 -2.61 13.42 -4.34
C TYR A 89 -2.77 12.62 -5.65
N LEU A 90 -3.74 12.96 -6.48
CA LEU A 90 -3.95 12.29 -7.77
C LEU A 90 -2.79 12.55 -8.74
N ASP A 91 -2.29 13.79 -8.84
CA ASP A 91 -1.07 14.12 -9.60
C ASP A 91 0.14 13.30 -9.14
N LEU A 92 0.31 13.17 -7.82
CA LEU A 92 1.39 12.38 -7.25
C LEU A 92 1.27 10.90 -7.65
N VAL A 93 0.08 10.33 -7.59
CA VAL A 93 -0.19 8.95 -8.06
C VAL A 93 0.15 8.80 -9.54
N ASP A 94 -0.23 9.76 -10.39
CA ASP A 94 0.04 9.72 -11.82
C ASP A 94 1.54 9.76 -12.11
N ARG A 95 2.30 10.63 -11.42
CA ARG A 95 3.78 10.67 -11.52
C ARG A 95 4.43 9.36 -11.06
N ILE A 96 3.96 8.79 -9.96
CA ILE A 96 4.47 7.51 -9.45
C ILE A 96 4.24 6.40 -10.47
N ARG A 97 3.04 6.31 -11.06
CA ARG A 97 2.71 5.31 -12.09
C ARG A 97 3.45 5.52 -13.40
N ALA A 98 3.71 6.77 -13.78
CA ALA A 98 4.52 7.06 -14.95
C ALA A 98 5.97 6.58 -14.78
N ALA A 99 6.51 6.68 -13.56
CA ALA A 99 7.86 6.21 -13.24
C ALA A 99 7.94 4.70 -12.99
N VAL A 100 6.94 4.12 -12.34
CA VAL A 100 6.86 2.70 -11.97
C VAL A 100 5.50 2.13 -12.41
N PRO A 101 5.34 1.71 -13.68
CA PRO A 101 4.04 1.35 -14.26
C PRO A 101 3.27 0.25 -13.52
N ASP A 102 3.98 -0.77 -13.00
CA ASP A 102 3.38 -1.91 -12.30
C ASP A 102 3.38 -1.76 -10.77
N ILE A 103 3.39 -0.52 -10.26
CA ILE A 103 3.41 -0.29 -8.82
C ILE A 103 2.09 -0.66 -8.14
N ALA A 104 2.17 -1.48 -7.10
CA ALA A 104 1.06 -1.69 -6.20
C ALA A 104 0.95 -0.56 -5.18
N LEU A 105 -0.22 0.04 -5.07
CA LEU A 105 -0.51 1.11 -4.12
C LEU A 105 -1.40 0.59 -3.00
N SER A 106 -0.99 0.89 -1.76
CA SER A 106 -1.85 0.71 -0.59
C SER A 106 -2.07 2.01 0.17
N THR A 107 -3.18 2.12 0.89
CA THR A 107 -3.55 3.35 1.60
C THR A 107 -4.24 3.07 2.92
N ASP A 108 -4.35 4.09 3.77
CA ASP A 108 -5.32 4.14 4.85
C ASP A 108 -6.49 5.04 4.47
N ILE A 109 -7.70 4.69 4.91
CA ILE A 109 -8.93 5.46 4.72
C ILE A 109 -9.68 5.52 6.05
N ILE A 110 -10.12 6.72 6.43
CA ILE A 110 -10.95 6.95 7.62
C ILE A 110 -12.34 7.37 7.17
N VAL A 111 -13.36 6.65 7.62
CA VAL A 111 -14.78 6.93 7.32
C VAL A 111 -15.47 7.48 8.56
N GLY A 112 -16.39 8.42 8.36
CA GLY A 112 -17.18 8.99 9.46
C GLY A 112 -16.37 9.96 10.30
N PHE A 113 -15.42 10.69 9.71
CA PHE A 113 -14.75 11.79 10.41
C PHE A 113 -15.80 12.83 10.87
N PRO A 114 -15.66 13.46 12.06
CA PRO A 114 -16.64 14.42 12.54
C PRO A 114 -16.91 15.53 11.52
N GLY A 115 -18.18 15.69 11.15
CA GLY A 115 -18.64 16.64 10.15
C GLY A 115 -18.53 16.16 8.69
N GLU A 116 -18.22 14.89 8.41
CA GLU A 116 -18.24 14.30 7.06
C GLU A 116 -19.66 14.19 6.48
N THR A 117 -19.93 14.88 5.37
CA THR A 117 -21.20 14.79 4.64
C THR A 117 -21.17 13.67 3.60
N GLU A 118 -22.30 13.45 2.92
CA GLU A 118 -22.37 12.42 1.88
C GLU A 118 -21.50 12.80 0.68
N GLU A 119 -21.48 14.08 0.31
CA GLU A 119 -20.66 14.60 -0.77
C GLU A 119 -19.16 14.39 -0.49
N ASP A 120 -18.71 14.59 0.75
CA ASP A 120 -17.31 14.33 1.10
C ASP A 120 -16.94 12.83 1.02
N PHE A 121 -17.90 11.97 1.36
CA PHE A 121 -17.71 10.54 1.25
C PHE A 121 -17.69 10.08 -0.22
N GLU A 122 -18.55 10.65 -1.08
CA GLU A 122 -18.47 10.42 -2.53
C GLU A 122 -17.12 10.85 -3.11
N GLU A 123 -16.56 11.97 -2.66
CA GLU A 123 -15.20 12.39 -3.06
C GLU A 123 -14.14 11.35 -2.67
N THR A 124 -14.33 10.65 -1.55
CA THR A 124 -13.47 9.54 -1.10
C THR A 124 -13.62 8.32 -2.01
N LEU A 125 -14.85 7.94 -2.36
CA LEU A 125 -15.09 6.87 -3.32
C LEU A 125 -14.52 7.20 -4.71
N ASP A 126 -14.61 8.45 -5.17
CA ASP A 126 -14.02 8.90 -6.43
C ASP A 126 -12.49 8.73 -6.46
N VAL A 127 -11.78 9.08 -5.37
CA VAL A 127 -10.33 8.82 -5.28
C VAL A 127 -10.05 7.32 -5.35
N VAL A 128 -10.81 6.48 -4.65
CA VAL A 128 -10.62 5.02 -4.69
C VAL A 128 -10.86 4.45 -6.09
N ARG A 129 -11.88 4.93 -6.81
CA ARG A 129 -12.16 4.52 -8.20
C ARG A 129 -11.04 4.93 -9.17
N LYS A 130 -10.53 6.15 -9.05
CA LYS A 130 -9.47 6.69 -9.92
C LYS A 130 -8.13 6.02 -9.64
N VAL A 131 -7.79 5.87 -8.37
CA VAL A 131 -6.49 5.33 -7.98
C VAL A 131 -6.48 3.81 -8.11
N GLN A 132 -7.58 3.10 -7.89
CA GLN A 132 -7.61 1.64 -7.95
C GLN A 132 -6.53 0.99 -7.07
N PHE A 133 -6.63 1.16 -5.75
CA PHE A 133 -5.66 0.61 -4.82
C PHE A 133 -5.66 -0.92 -4.80
N ASP A 134 -4.49 -1.53 -4.69
CA ASP A 134 -4.30 -2.97 -4.51
C ASP A 134 -4.77 -3.43 -3.12
N SER A 135 -4.65 -2.56 -2.12
CA SER A 135 -5.17 -2.78 -0.77
C SER A 135 -5.45 -1.46 -0.05
N ALA A 136 -6.42 -1.47 0.86
CA ALA A 136 -6.69 -0.33 1.73
C ALA A 136 -6.97 -0.79 3.15
N PHE A 137 -6.34 -0.14 4.13
CA PHE A 137 -6.71 -0.25 5.52
C PHE A 137 -7.82 0.76 5.81
N MET A 138 -9.00 0.26 6.10
CA MET A 138 -10.19 1.09 6.30
C MET A 138 -10.56 1.11 7.77
N PHE A 139 -10.80 2.30 8.30
CA PHE A 139 -11.12 2.51 9.70
C PHE A 139 -12.37 3.39 9.82
N ILE A 140 -13.22 3.09 10.80
CA ILE A 140 -14.20 4.07 11.28
C ILE A 140 -13.46 5.02 12.21
N TYR A 141 -13.70 6.33 12.08
CA TYR A 141 -13.12 7.33 12.97
C TYR A 141 -13.38 6.99 14.44
N SER A 142 -12.32 7.07 15.24
CA SER A 142 -12.41 6.96 16.69
C SER A 142 -11.62 8.10 17.33
N PRO A 143 -12.24 8.91 18.21
CA PRO A 143 -11.58 10.07 18.79
C PRO A 143 -10.41 9.65 19.68
N ARG A 144 -9.24 10.26 19.44
CA ARG A 144 -8.05 10.07 20.28
C ARG A 144 -7.88 11.24 21.23
N LYS A 145 -7.83 10.96 22.53
CA LYS A 145 -7.66 11.97 23.60
C LYS A 145 -6.45 12.86 23.29
N GLY A 146 -6.64 14.18 23.38
CA GLY A 146 -5.58 15.17 23.13
C GLY A 146 -5.44 15.66 21.68
N THR A 147 -6.16 15.07 20.72
CA THR A 147 -6.15 15.56 19.33
C THR A 147 -7.16 16.69 19.11
N PRO A 148 -6.92 17.63 18.17
CA PRO A 148 -7.90 18.65 17.81
C PRO A 148 -9.24 18.05 17.37
N ALA A 149 -9.19 16.94 16.64
CA ALA A 149 -10.38 16.22 16.15
C ALA A 149 -11.26 15.66 17.28
N ALA A 150 -10.70 15.35 18.46
CA ALA A 150 -11.47 14.87 19.60
C ALA A 150 -12.39 15.93 20.21
N LYS A 151 -12.22 17.21 19.85
CA LYS A 151 -13.11 18.32 20.24
C LYS A 151 -14.27 18.53 19.26
N LEU A 152 -14.23 17.87 18.10
CA LEU A 152 -15.29 17.98 17.10
C LEU A 152 -16.46 17.08 17.51
N GLU A 153 -17.67 17.62 17.42
CA GLU A 153 -18.89 16.86 17.65
C GLU A 153 -19.16 15.90 16.48
N GLN A 154 -19.43 14.64 16.80
CA GLN A 154 -19.86 13.67 15.80
C GLN A 154 -21.36 13.80 15.58
N THR A 155 -21.75 14.46 14.50
CA THR A 155 -23.17 14.67 14.15
C THR A 155 -23.72 13.57 13.25
N THR A 156 -22.86 12.75 12.64
CA THR A 156 -23.29 11.71 11.69
C THR A 156 -23.74 10.45 12.45
N PRO A 157 -24.98 9.96 12.23
CA PRO A 157 -25.47 8.74 12.86
C PRO A 157 -24.60 7.51 12.55
N SER A 158 -24.47 6.60 13.51
CA SER A 158 -23.62 5.41 13.38
C SER A 158 -24.07 4.45 12.27
N ASP A 159 -25.37 4.39 11.96
CA ASP A 159 -25.92 3.61 10.86
C ASP A 159 -25.51 4.19 9.50
N VAL A 160 -25.43 5.52 9.37
CA VAL A 160 -24.91 6.21 8.17
C VAL A 160 -23.43 5.88 7.98
N ILE A 161 -22.62 6.02 9.03
CA ILE A 161 -21.18 5.68 9.00
C ILE A 161 -20.97 4.22 8.60
N SER A 162 -21.78 3.31 9.15
CA SER A 162 -21.72 1.88 8.84
C SER A 162 -22.08 1.59 7.37
N ARG A 163 -23.10 2.26 6.83
CA ARG A 163 -23.46 2.15 5.40
C ARG A 163 -22.32 2.66 4.50
N ARG A 164 -21.71 3.79 4.84
CA ARG A 164 -20.54 4.32 4.10
C ARG A 164 -19.37 3.35 4.13
N PHE A 165 -19.00 2.87 5.31
CA PHE A 165 -17.92 1.90 5.47
C PHE A 165 -18.15 0.66 4.61
N LYS A 166 -19.39 0.12 4.61
CA LYS A 166 -19.74 -1.02 3.76
C LYS A 166 -19.57 -0.71 2.26
N ARG A 167 -20.08 0.44 1.79
CA ARG A 167 -19.93 0.85 0.38
C ARG A 167 -18.46 0.99 -0.04
N LEU A 168 -17.62 1.53 0.84
CA LEU A 168 -16.19 1.63 0.61
C LEU A 168 -15.52 0.24 0.55
N ALA A 169 -15.87 -0.64 1.49
CA ALA A 169 -15.33 -2.00 1.54
C ALA A 169 -15.72 -2.84 0.33
N ASP A 170 -16.98 -2.74 -0.11
CA ASP A 170 -17.49 -3.42 -1.31
C ASP A 170 -16.73 -2.94 -2.56
N LEU A 171 -16.59 -1.62 -2.75
CA LEU A 171 -15.84 -1.03 -3.85
C LEU A 171 -14.36 -1.45 -3.85
N GLN A 172 -13.70 -1.37 -2.70
CA GLN A 172 -12.29 -1.75 -2.58
C GLN A 172 -12.09 -3.24 -2.87
N THR A 173 -13.03 -4.10 -2.45
CA THR A 173 -12.98 -5.54 -2.71
C THR A 173 -13.15 -5.84 -4.19
N GLU A 174 -14.05 -5.14 -4.88
CA GLU A 174 -14.24 -5.25 -6.34
C GLU A 174 -12.95 -4.88 -7.09
N ILE A 175 -12.36 -3.73 -6.77
CA ILE A 175 -11.10 -3.27 -7.36
C ILE A 175 -9.97 -4.27 -7.11
N ALA A 176 -9.76 -4.67 -5.85
CA ALA A 176 -8.68 -5.58 -5.48
C ALA A 176 -8.83 -6.94 -6.17
N THR A 177 -10.06 -7.45 -6.29
CA THR A 177 -10.36 -8.68 -7.04
C THR A 177 -10.02 -8.53 -8.52
N SER A 178 -10.43 -7.42 -9.15
CA SER A 178 -10.14 -7.15 -10.57
C SER A 178 -8.64 -7.08 -10.84
N LEU A 179 -7.88 -6.42 -9.97
CA LEU A 179 -6.42 -6.34 -10.07
C LEU A 179 -5.75 -7.71 -9.85
N ALA A 180 -6.19 -8.46 -8.83
CA ALA A 180 -5.61 -9.76 -8.52
C ALA A 180 -5.87 -10.79 -9.64
N LYS A 181 -7.03 -10.76 -10.29
CA LYS A 181 -7.35 -11.64 -11.43
C LYS A 181 -6.37 -11.50 -12.60
N LYS A 182 -5.73 -10.35 -12.77
CA LYS A 182 -4.71 -10.14 -13.81
C LYS A 182 -3.47 -11.04 -13.63
N PHE A 183 -3.33 -11.69 -12.47
CA PHE A 183 -2.24 -12.61 -12.18
C PHE A 183 -2.56 -14.07 -12.50
N GLU A 184 -3.84 -14.45 -12.64
CA GLU A 184 -4.19 -15.84 -12.98
C GLU A 184 -3.55 -16.26 -14.30
N GLY A 185 -2.89 -17.41 -14.30
CA GLY A 185 -2.12 -17.94 -15.43
C GLY A 185 -0.72 -17.32 -15.62
N LYS A 186 -0.31 -16.36 -14.78
CA LYS A 186 1.04 -15.78 -14.82
C LYS A 186 1.96 -16.45 -13.83
N THR A 187 3.24 -16.50 -14.17
CA THR A 187 4.32 -16.84 -13.25
C THR A 187 4.82 -15.57 -12.57
N VAL A 188 4.90 -15.58 -11.24
CA VAL A 188 5.39 -14.46 -10.43
C VAL A 188 6.51 -14.87 -9.50
N GLU A 189 7.38 -13.91 -9.21
CA GLU A 189 8.48 -14.09 -8.27
C GLU A 189 7.99 -13.94 -6.82
N VAL A 190 8.14 -14.98 -6.00
CA VAL A 190 7.70 -15.04 -4.60
C VAL A 190 8.91 -15.22 -3.67
N LEU A 191 9.07 -14.31 -2.70
CA LEU A 191 9.97 -14.52 -1.57
C LEU A 191 9.24 -15.33 -0.50
N VAL A 192 9.77 -16.49 -0.14
CA VAL A 192 9.10 -17.47 0.71
C VAL A 192 9.32 -17.17 2.19
N ASP A 193 8.23 -16.98 2.92
CA ASP A 193 8.23 -16.73 4.37
C ASP A 193 8.27 -18.04 5.20
N GLY A 194 7.87 -19.16 4.58
CA GLY A 194 7.82 -20.49 5.18
C GLY A 194 6.44 -21.14 5.01
N PRO A 195 6.06 -22.10 5.87
CA PRO A 195 4.72 -22.70 5.84
C PRO A 195 3.62 -21.68 6.09
N SER A 196 2.48 -21.84 5.41
CA SER A 196 1.30 -21.00 5.62
C SER A 196 0.70 -21.22 7.01
N LYS A 197 0.30 -20.12 7.65
CA LYS A 197 -0.34 -20.15 8.98
C LYS A 197 -1.69 -20.86 8.97
N GLN A 198 -2.40 -20.85 7.84
CA GLN A 198 -3.73 -21.44 7.70
C GLN A 198 -3.66 -22.89 7.23
N ASN A 199 -2.65 -23.25 6.45
CA ASN A 199 -2.43 -24.61 5.99
C ASN A 199 -0.91 -24.91 5.91
N PRO A 200 -0.34 -25.60 6.92
CA PRO A 200 1.09 -25.92 6.96
C PRO A 200 1.59 -26.79 5.79
N GLU A 201 0.70 -27.46 5.04
CA GLU A 201 1.06 -28.20 3.82
C GLU A 201 1.36 -27.30 2.62
N MET A 202 1.08 -26.00 2.73
CA MET A 202 1.39 -25.00 1.72
C MET A 202 2.50 -24.09 2.20
N LEU A 203 3.32 -23.62 1.27
CA LEU A 203 4.21 -22.50 1.50
C LEU A 203 3.44 -21.19 1.38
N SER A 204 3.93 -20.17 2.07
CA SER A 204 3.45 -18.80 2.00
C SER A 204 4.62 -17.87 1.72
N GLY A 205 4.35 -16.82 0.96
CA GLY A 205 5.34 -15.81 0.65
C GLY A 205 4.71 -14.59 0.02
N ARG A 206 5.55 -13.67 -0.43
CA ARG A 206 5.09 -12.42 -1.05
C ARG A 206 5.75 -12.12 -2.37
N THR A 207 4.96 -11.62 -3.31
CA THR A 207 5.44 -11.06 -4.58
C THR A 207 6.17 -9.74 -4.38
N ARG A 208 6.86 -9.22 -5.41
CA ARG A 208 7.49 -7.88 -5.36
C ARG A 208 6.48 -6.77 -5.05
N ASP A 209 5.27 -6.84 -5.58
CA ASP A 209 4.17 -5.91 -5.32
C ASP A 209 3.40 -6.21 -4.01
N ASN A 210 3.98 -7.05 -3.13
CA ASN A 210 3.55 -7.33 -1.76
C ASN A 210 2.27 -8.19 -1.61
N ARG A 211 1.84 -8.88 -2.67
CA ARG A 211 0.69 -9.79 -2.61
C ARG A 211 1.05 -11.07 -1.89
N LEU A 212 0.14 -11.54 -1.04
CA LEU A 212 0.26 -12.82 -0.37
C LEU A 212 0.05 -13.95 -1.37
N VAL A 213 0.97 -14.90 -1.44
CA VAL A 213 0.85 -16.10 -2.26
C VAL A 213 0.94 -17.33 -1.36
N ASN A 214 -0.06 -18.20 -1.44
CA ASN A 214 0.02 -19.54 -0.87
C ASN A 214 0.19 -20.55 -2.00
N PHE A 215 1.16 -21.45 -1.92
CA PHE A 215 1.43 -22.39 -3.01
C PHE A 215 2.04 -23.70 -2.54
N LYS A 216 1.90 -24.74 -3.36
CA LYS A 216 2.55 -26.04 -3.15
C LYS A 216 3.79 -26.15 -4.03
N ALA A 217 4.93 -26.45 -3.43
CA ALA A 217 6.19 -26.71 -4.10
C ALA A 217 7.06 -27.67 -3.28
N GLU A 218 7.92 -28.43 -3.96
CA GLU A 218 8.94 -29.28 -3.35
C GLU A 218 10.33 -28.63 -3.48
N GLY A 219 11.21 -28.85 -2.49
CA GLY A 219 12.59 -28.34 -2.53
C GLY A 219 12.74 -26.83 -2.36
N ILE A 220 11.67 -26.11 -2.00
CA ILE A 220 11.68 -24.68 -1.72
C ILE A 220 11.64 -24.44 -0.21
N ASN A 221 12.54 -23.61 0.28
CA ASN A 221 12.72 -23.29 1.69
C ASN A 221 12.36 -21.83 1.98
N LYS A 222 12.18 -21.54 3.28
CA LYS A 222 12.08 -20.16 3.77
C LYS A 222 13.33 -19.36 3.33
N GLY A 223 13.11 -18.15 2.84
CA GLY A 223 14.14 -17.25 2.33
C GLY A 223 14.46 -17.42 0.85
N ASP A 224 14.03 -18.53 0.23
CA ASP A 224 14.19 -18.71 -1.21
C ASP A 224 13.29 -17.72 -1.98
N ILE A 225 13.76 -17.34 -3.16
CA ILE A 225 12.94 -16.68 -4.18
C ILE A 225 12.54 -17.74 -5.20
N ALA A 226 11.25 -17.90 -5.44
CA ALA A 226 10.71 -18.91 -6.33
C ALA A 226 9.79 -18.31 -7.40
N ASP A 227 9.90 -18.80 -8.62
CA ASP A 227 8.94 -18.55 -9.69
C ASP A 227 7.73 -19.48 -9.51
N VAL A 228 6.56 -18.88 -9.24
CA VAL A 228 5.30 -19.59 -8.91
C VAL A 228 4.23 -19.25 -9.95
N GLU A 229 3.60 -20.26 -10.54
CA GLU A 229 2.45 -20.10 -11.43
C GLU A 229 1.19 -19.84 -10.59
N ILE A 230 0.52 -18.70 -10.82
CA ILE A 230 -0.72 -18.35 -10.12
C ILE A 230 -1.89 -19.05 -10.80
N VAL A 231 -2.61 -19.86 -10.03
CA VAL A 231 -3.77 -20.64 -10.51
C VAL A 231 -5.10 -20.01 -10.12
N ARG A 232 -5.11 -19.22 -9.05
CA ARG A 232 -6.33 -18.57 -8.55
C ARG A 232 -5.99 -17.28 -7.82
N ALA A 233 -6.84 -16.28 -7.99
CA ALA A 233 -6.72 -15.00 -7.31
C ALA A 233 -7.99 -14.67 -6.51
N GLY A 234 -7.79 -14.35 -5.23
CA GLY A 234 -8.76 -13.64 -4.40
C GLY A 234 -8.39 -12.17 -4.26
N ALA A 235 -9.30 -11.35 -3.71
CA ALA A 235 -9.08 -9.91 -3.55
C ALA A 235 -7.73 -9.58 -2.88
N PHE A 236 -7.33 -10.34 -1.86
CA PHE A 236 -6.16 -10.05 -1.01
C PHE A 236 -5.15 -11.20 -0.92
N TRP A 237 -5.30 -12.22 -1.75
CA TRP A 237 -4.41 -13.39 -1.77
C TRP A 237 -4.38 -14.03 -3.15
N LEU A 238 -3.28 -14.69 -3.46
CA LEU A 238 -3.10 -15.52 -4.63
C LEU A 238 -2.82 -16.96 -4.18
N GLU A 239 -3.29 -17.91 -4.97
CA GLU A 239 -2.92 -19.31 -4.84
C GLU A 239 -2.16 -19.74 -6.09
N GLY A 240 -1.07 -20.47 -5.87
CA GLY A 240 -0.19 -20.91 -6.94
C GLY A 240 0.25 -22.35 -6.78
N ARG A 241 0.99 -22.81 -7.79
CA ARG A 241 1.63 -24.13 -7.81
C ARG A 241 3.01 -24.05 -8.43
N GLY A 242 3.79 -25.08 -8.16
CA GLY A 242 5.18 -25.11 -8.58
C GLY A 242 6.00 -24.08 -7.82
N GLY A 243 7.26 -23.99 -8.18
CA GLY A 243 8.22 -23.16 -7.47
C GLY A 243 9.59 -23.52 -7.98
N LYS A 244 10.03 -22.87 -9.05
CA LYS A 244 11.41 -23.01 -9.49
C LYS A 244 12.23 -22.00 -8.69
N LYS A 245 13.14 -22.49 -7.84
CA LYS A 245 14.07 -21.63 -7.10
C LYS A 245 14.89 -20.79 -8.09
N ARG A 246 14.91 -19.47 -7.88
CA ARG A 246 15.87 -18.57 -8.50
C ARG A 246 17.20 -18.72 -7.77
N GLY A 247 18.27 -18.88 -8.55
CA GLY A 247 19.63 -19.14 -8.07
C GLY A 247 20.14 -18.02 -7.20
#